data_AF-A0A538QR79-F1
#
_entry.id   AF-A0A538QR79-F1
#
_cell.length_a   1.000
_cell.length_b   1.000
_cell.length_c   1.000
_cell.angle_alpha   90.00
_cell.angle_beta   90.00
_cell.angle_gamma   90.00
#
_symmetry.space_group_name_H-M   'P 1'
#
loop_
_entity.id
_entity.type
_entity.pdbx_description
1 polymer ?
#
loop_
_entity_poly.entity_id
_entity_poly.type
_entity_poly.pdbx_seq_one_letter_code
_entity_poly.pdbx_strand_id
1 'polypeptide(L)'
;MPNAKRCFVISPIGQPASDVREEADAVFDFIIEPALRQLDIEAVRADKFAEPGLITEQMIAAILDYDLCIADLSGNNPNVLYELALAQAAERPVVLLKRFGEAIPFDVKDYRLLEYDLKPRSMKTDRWIPALKEQVQKVLAAGYRAPKLLRGRSISHSDGIHSYLINARSEEFGEAPRYHEVVQRAGEYCYLMGISLKVWGGDDGHRVLQELVRRPEPIHIKVLIMDAEHPGLPTMINSRLPAQDIDAIRLQTARMARYFAGYAEESKRFEFRTLREGLPHFQLIVTDRTALVLQYMLSRGTHESPLQQLPAGSPLHRAFKEEFETLWALNGA
;
A
#
# COMPACT_ATOMS: atom_id res chain seq x y z
N MET A 1 20.95 4.83 -20.76
CA MET A 1 20.04 5.89 -21.24
C MET A 1 18.91 6.02 -20.23
N PRO A 2 18.38 7.22 -19.91
CA PRO A 2 17.17 7.30 -19.11
C PRO A 2 16.08 6.48 -19.83
N ASN A 3 15.36 5.65 -19.08
CA ASN A 3 14.35 4.75 -19.65
C ASN A 3 13.34 5.58 -20.46
N ALA A 4 13.14 5.25 -21.74
CA ALA A 4 12.18 5.96 -22.57
C ALA A 4 10.78 5.81 -21.93
N LYS A 5 10.04 6.92 -21.82
CA LYS A 5 8.70 6.86 -21.23
C LYS A 5 7.79 6.07 -22.17
N ARG A 6 6.92 5.26 -21.60
CA ARG A 6 5.99 4.42 -22.37
C ARG A 6 4.55 4.74 -22.00
N CYS A 7 3.67 4.71 -22.99
CA CYS A 7 2.24 4.88 -22.85
C CYS A 7 1.53 3.63 -23.37
N PHE A 8 0.70 3.02 -22.52
CA PHE A 8 -0.17 1.95 -22.96
C PHE A 8 -1.46 2.53 -23.55
N VAL A 9 -1.82 2.11 -24.76
CA VAL A 9 -3.00 2.59 -25.47
C VAL A 9 -4.08 1.52 -25.42
N ILE A 10 -5.09 1.79 -24.60
CA ILE A 10 -6.31 1.00 -24.42
C ILE A 10 -7.26 1.42 -25.55
N SER A 11 -7.50 0.54 -26.52
CA SER A 11 -8.27 0.86 -27.72
C SER A 11 -9.19 -0.29 -28.13
N PRO A 12 -10.30 0.01 -28.85
CA PRO A 12 -11.19 -1.03 -29.35
C PRO A 12 -10.46 -2.07 -30.20
N ILE A 13 -10.65 -3.34 -29.88
CA ILE A 13 -10.17 -4.47 -30.70
C ILE A 13 -11.33 -4.94 -31.58
N GLY A 14 -11.26 -4.65 -32.88
CA GLY A 14 -12.17 -5.14 -33.91
C GLY A 14 -11.58 -6.30 -34.71
N GLN A 15 -12.42 -7.00 -35.47
CA GLN A 15 -11.94 -7.96 -36.48
C GLN A 15 -11.10 -7.22 -37.54
N PRO A 16 -10.11 -7.89 -38.17
CA PRO A 16 -9.38 -7.31 -39.30
C PRO A 16 -10.34 -6.79 -40.37
N ALA A 17 -10.07 -5.59 -40.90
CA ALA A 17 -10.90 -4.90 -41.90
C ALA A 17 -12.34 -4.56 -41.46
N SER A 18 -12.62 -4.49 -40.16
CA SER A 18 -13.87 -3.91 -39.64
C SER A 18 -13.75 -2.40 -39.45
N ASP A 19 -14.87 -1.68 -39.55
CA ASP A 19 -14.92 -0.23 -39.29
C ASP A 19 -14.32 0.15 -37.93
N VAL A 20 -14.55 -0.69 -36.91
CA VAL A 20 -14.00 -0.50 -35.55
C VAL A 20 -12.48 -0.57 -35.57
N ARG A 21 -11.91 -1.51 -36.35
CA ARG A 21 -10.46 -1.67 -36.46
C ARG A 21 -9.84 -0.52 -37.25
N GLU A 22 -10.43 -0.15 -38.38
CA GLU A 22 -9.95 0.95 -39.20
C GLU A 22 -9.95 2.27 -38.44
N GLU A 23 -10.98 2.51 -37.64
CA GLU A 23 -11.06 3.69 -36.81
C GLU A 23 -10.05 3.67 -35.66
N ALA A 24 -9.91 2.57 -34.93
CA ALA A 24 -8.92 2.46 -33.87
C ALA A 24 -7.48 2.64 -34.40
N ASP A 25 -7.19 2.13 -35.60
CA ASP A 25 -5.92 2.34 -36.28
C ASP A 25 -5.75 3.81 -36.68
N ALA A 26 -6.78 4.46 -37.24
CA ALA A 26 -6.74 5.87 -37.60
C ALA A 26 -6.52 6.80 -36.39
N VAL A 27 -7.18 6.55 -35.26
CA VAL A 27 -6.98 7.33 -34.03
C VAL A 27 -5.55 7.16 -33.51
N PHE A 28 -5.04 5.93 -33.53
CA PHE A 28 -3.67 5.65 -33.10
C PHE A 28 -2.65 6.36 -34.01
N ASP A 29 -2.73 6.16 -35.32
CA ASP A 29 -1.74 6.60 -36.29
C ASP A 29 -1.75 8.12 -36.50
N PHE A 30 -2.93 8.75 -36.47
CA PHE A 30 -3.07 10.18 -36.79
C PHE A 30 -3.19 11.10 -35.59
N ILE A 31 -3.50 10.59 -34.39
CA ILE A 31 -3.70 11.42 -33.19
C ILE A 31 -2.75 11.02 -32.06
N ILE A 32 -2.80 9.76 -31.62
CA ILE A 32 -2.10 9.31 -30.40
C ILE A 32 -0.59 9.25 -30.63
N GLU A 33 -0.14 8.50 -31.63
CA GLU A 33 1.29 8.31 -31.91
C GLU A 33 1.98 9.65 -32.26
N PRO A 34 1.43 10.54 -33.12
CA PRO A 34 2.04 11.83 -33.38
C PRO A 34 2.13 12.73 -32.15
N ALA A 35 1.14 12.70 -31.25
CA ALA A 35 1.16 13.49 -30.03
C ALA A 35 2.24 13.01 -29.05
N LEU A 36 2.32 11.69 -28.83
CA LEU A 36 3.28 11.08 -27.91
C LEU A 36 4.72 11.13 -28.44
N ARG A 37 4.91 10.98 -29.76
CA ARG A 37 6.22 11.12 -30.41
C ARG A 37 6.82 12.51 -30.17
N GLN A 38 6.00 13.56 -30.15
CA GLN A 38 6.46 14.93 -29.84
C GLN A 38 6.81 15.15 -28.36
N LEU A 39 6.53 14.17 -27.49
CA LEU A 39 6.86 14.18 -26.07
C LEU A 39 7.94 13.16 -25.72
N ASP A 40 8.55 12.52 -26.72
CA ASP A 40 9.50 11.41 -26.55
C ASP A 40 8.91 10.24 -25.73
N ILE A 41 7.61 9.97 -25.91
CA ILE A 41 6.90 8.86 -25.28
C ILE A 41 6.57 7.80 -26.34
N GLU A 42 6.93 6.56 -26.07
CA GLU A 42 6.58 5.42 -26.91
C GLU A 42 5.11 5.02 -26.71
N ALA A 43 4.33 4.96 -27.79
CA ALA A 43 2.93 4.54 -27.77
C ALA A 43 2.83 3.04 -28.11
N VAL A 44 2.27 2.23 -27.21
CA VAL A 44 2.16 0.77 -27.38
C VAL A 44 0.71 0.32 -27.25
N ARG A 45 0.26 -0.53 -28.19
CA ARG A 45 -1.05 -1.19 -28.16
C ARG A 45 -0.89 -2.69 -27.92
N ALA A 46 -1.91 -3.30 -27.33
CA ALA A 46 -1.90 -4.73 -27.00
C ALA A 46 -1.70 -5.65 -28.21
N ASP A 47 -2.20 -5.27 -29.39
CA ASP A 47 -2.03 -6.04 -30.62
C ASP A 47 -0.62 -5.96 -31.23
N LYS A 48 0.26 -5.11 -30.69
CA LYS A 48 1.67 -5.00 -31.08
C LYS A 48 2.61 -5.78 -30.15
N PHE A 49 2.08 -6.49 -29.14
CA PHE A 49 2.92 -7.35 -28.31
C PHE A 49 3.38 -8.59 -29.10
N ALA A 50 4.70 -8.72 -29.27
CA ALA A 50 5.33 -9.80 -30.02
C ALA A 50 5.69 -11.02 -29.14
N GLU A 51 5.56 -10.91 -27.81
CA GLU A 51 6.03 -11.95 -26.89
C GLU A 51 5.01 -13.08 -26.71
N PRO A 52 5.45 -14.36 -26.69
CA PRO A 52 4.59 -15.49 -26.35
C PRO A 52 4.06 -15.38 -24.91
N GLY A 53 2.77 -15.58 -24.69
CA GLY A 53 2.18 -15.59 -23.36
C GLY A 53 0.67 -15.32 -23.36
N LEU A 54 0.08 -15.20 -22.16
CA LEU A 54 -1.31 -14.78 -22.03
C LEU A 54 -1.39 -13.27 -22.28
N ILE A 55 -2.09 -12.87 -23.35
CA ILE A 55 -2.30 -11.46 -23.74
C ILE A 55 -2.82 -10.63 -22.57
N THR A 56 -3.70 -11.21 -21.75
CA THR A 56 -4.25 -10.57 -20.55
C THR A 56 -3.18 -10.22 -19.52
N GLU A 57 -2.17 -11.07 -19.32
CA GLU A 57 -1.09 -10.79 -18.36
C GLU A 57 -0.18 -9.66 -18.87
N GLN A 58 0.14 -9.65 -20.17
CA GLN A 58 0.97 -8.62 -20.78
C GLN A 58 0.29 -7.25 -20.78
N MET A 59 -1.01 -7.23 -21.06
CA MET A 59 -1.86 -6.04 -20.96
C MET A 59 -1.91 -5.51 -19.52
N ILE A 60 -2.13 -6.38 -18.51
CA ILE A 60 -2.12 -5.95 -17.10
C ILE A 60 -0.74 -5.40 -16.72
N ALA A 61 0.35 -6.07 -17.10
CA ALA A 61 1.69 -5.58 -16.86
C ALA A 61 1.92 -4.21 -17.50
N ALA A 62 1.49 -4.00 -18.75
CA ALA A 62 1.60 -2.71 -19.41
C ALA A 62 0.82 -1.60 -18.70
N ILE A 63 -0.41 -1.88 -18.25
CA ILE A 63 -1.21 -0.94 -17.46
C ILE A 63 -0.48 -0.53 -16.17
N LEU A 64 0.12 -1.49 -15.47
CA LEU A 64 0.76 -1.26 -14.17
C LEU A 64 2.13 -0.60 -14.29
N ASP A 65 2.92 -0.97 -15.30
CA ASP A 65 4.35 -0.65 -15.39
C ASP A 65 4.67 0.56 -16.30
N TYR A 66 3.77 0.93 -17.21
CA TYR A 66 4.02 2.04 -18.16
C TYR A 66 3.69 3.38 -17.52
N ASP A 67 4.34 4.47 -17.95
CA ASP A 67 4.24 5.78 -17.31
C ASP A 67 2.81 6.37 -17.30
N LEU A 68 2.00 6.03 -18.30
CA LEU A 68 0.60 6.43 -18.40
C LEU A 68 -0.21 5.51 -19.32
N CYS A 69 -1.53 5.66 -19.26
CA CYS A 69 -2.46 5.07 -20.21
C CYS A 69 -3.21 6.15 -21.01
N ILE A 70 -3.57 5.82 -22.25
CA ILE A 70 -4.57 6.55 -23.03
C ILE A 70 -5.69 5.56 -23.36
N ALA A 71 -6.94 5.91 -23.09
CA ALA A 71 -8.09 5.06 -23.38
C ALA A 71 -9.04 5.72 -24.38
N ASP A 72 -9.29 5.07 -25.52
CA ASP A 72 -10.31 5.49 -26.49
C ASP A 72 -11.65 4.79 -26.21
N LEU A 73 -12.59 5.57 -25.68
CA LEU A 73 -13.92 5.10 -25.28
C LEU A 73 -14.93 5.05 -26.43
N SER A 74 -14.49 5.32 -27.66
CA SER A 74 -15.37 5.37 -28.82
C SER A 74 -15.95 3.98 -29.14
N GLY A 75 -17.20 3.96 -29.57
CA GLY A 75 -17.95 2.73 -29.82
C GLY A 75 -18.38 1.98 -28.55
N ASN A 76 -18.17 2.53 -27.35
CA ASN A 76 -18.54 1.91 -26.07
C ASN A 76 -18.03 0.47 -25.91
N ASN A 77 -16.77 0.23 -26.32
CA ASN A 77 -16.20 -1.12 -26.32
C ASN A 77 -16.02 -1.66 -24.88
N PRO A 78 -16.55 -2.85 -24.54
CA PRO A 78 -16.50 -3.39 -23.18
C PRO A 78 -15.07 -3.74 -22.73
N ASN A 79 -14.18 -4.13 -23.65
CA ASN A 79 -12.79 -4.44 -23.30
C ASN A 79 -12.03 -3.18 -22.88
N VAL A 80 -12.26 -2.06 -23.58
CA VAL A 80 -11.70 -0.75 -23.23
C VAL A 80 -12.18 -0.32 -21.83
N LEU A 81 -13.47 -0.52 -21.52
CA LEU A 81 -14.01 -0.20 -20.19
C LEU A 81 -13.39 -1.08 -19.09
N TYR A 82 -13.19 -2.37 -19.37
CA TYR A 82 -12.53 -3.30 -18.45
C TYR A 82 -11.09 -2.88 -18.15
N GLU A 83 -10.29 -2.60 -19.19
CA GLU A 83 -8.90 -2.13 -19.05
C GLU A 83 -8.80 -0.78 -18.35
N LEU A 84 -9.71 0.15 -18.68
CA LEU A 84 -9.79 1.44 -18.00
C LEU A 84 -10.07 1.27 -16.51
N ALA A 85 -11.01 0.40 -16.13
CA ALA A 85 -11.31 0.13 -14.73
C ALA A 85 -10.08 -0.41 -13.98
N LEU A 86 -9.28 -1.29 -14.59
CA LEU A 86 -8.01 -1.76 -14.02
C LEU A 86 -6.99 -0.64 -13.85
N ALA A 87 -6.83 0.22 -14.86
CA ALA A 87 -5.91 1.36 -14.79
C ALA A 87 -6.31 2.36 -13.69
N GLN A 88 -7.60 2.66 -13.56
CA GLN A 88 -8.12 3.51 -12.51
C GLN A 88 -7.99 2.87 -11.12
N ALA A 89 -8.25 1.56 -11.02
CA ALA A 89 -8.09 0.81 -9.79
C ALA A 89 -6.64 0.82 -9.28
N ALA A 90 -5.68 0.73 -10.20
CA ALA A 90 -4.26 0.82 -9.93
C ALA A 90 -3.74 2.27 -9.79
N GLU A 91 -4.63 3.26 -9.72
CA GLU A 91 -4.31 4.69 -9.59
C GLU A 91 -3.33 5.19 -10.68
N ARG A 92 -3.41 4.62 -11.89
CA ARG A 92 -2.52 5.01 -13.00
C ARG A 92 -2.92 6.37 -13.58
N PRO A 93 -1.97 7.16 -14.11
CA PRO A 93 -2.29 8.33 -14.92
C PRO A 93 -2.99 7.89 -16.21
N VAL A 94 -4.22 8.38 -16.45
CA VAL A 94 -4.99 8.04 -17.66
C VAL A 94 -5.53 9.29 -18.34
N VAL A 95 -5.38 9.38 -19.66
CA VAL A 95 -6.07 10.36 -20.51
C VAL A 95 -7.16 9.66 -21.31
N LEU A 96 -8.37 10.23 -21.33
CA LEU A 96 -9.53 9.64 -22.00
C LEU A 96 -9.83 10.36 -23.31
N LEU A 97 -10.10 9.58 -24.35
CA LEU A 97 -10.50 10.00 -25.68
C LEU A 97 -11.92 9.52 -25.97
N LYS A 98 -12.66 10.27 -26.79
CA LYS A 98 -13.89 9.80 -27.41
C LYS A 98 -14.16 10.49 -28.74
N ARG A 99 -14.99 9.87 -29.58
CA ARG A 99 -15.52 10.51 -30.78
C ARG A 99 -16.42 11.69 -30.39
N PHE A 100 -16.30 12.77 -31.17
CA PHE A 100 -17.16 13.94 -31.05
C PHE A 100 -18.63 13.55 -31.25
N GLY A 101 -19.49 14.04 -30.35
CA GLY A 101 -20.93 13.78 -30.37
C GLY A 101 -21.35 12.40 -29.84
N GLU A 102 -20.41 11.54 -29.45
CA GLU A 102 -20.72 10.24 -28.86
C GLU A 102 -21.05 10.35 -27.37
N ALA A 103 -22.07 9.62 -26.93
CA ALA A 103 -22.43 9.49 -25.53
C ALA A 103 -21.56 8.41 -24.85
N ILE A 104 -21.16 8.68 -23.61
CA ILE A 104 -20.36 7.76 -22.79
C ILE A 104 -21.18 7.19 -21.62
N PRO A 105 -20.80 6.01 -21.09
CA PRO A 105 -21.48 5.38 -19.95
C PRO A 105 -21.45 6.27 -18.71
N PHE A 106 -22.45 6.11 -17.81
CA PHE A 106 -22.61 6.96 -16.62
C PHE A 106 -21.37 6.99 -15.73
N ASP A 107 -20.72 5.83 -15.55
CA ASP A 107 -19.59 5.64 -14.62
C ASP A 107 -18.32 6.43 -15.00
N VAL A 108 -18.24 6.98 -16.21
CA VAL A 108 -17.10 7.78 -16.69
C VAL A 108 -17.45 9.22 -17.05
N LYS A 109 -18.68 9.67 -16.77
CA LYS A 109 -19.16 11.02 -17.15
C LYS A 109 -18.44 12.18 -16.45
N ASP A 110 -17.96 11.94 -15.23
CA ASP A 110 -17.28 12.97 -14.43
C ASP A 110 -15.81 13.17 -14.83
N TYR A 111 -15.28 12.33 -15.73
CA TYR A 111 -13.93 12.48 -16.25
C TYR A 111 -13.88 13.51 -17.38
N ARG A 112 -12.78 14.26 -17.46
CA ARG A 112 -12.50 15.10 -18.63
C ARG A 112 -12.05 14.23 -19.79
N LEU A 113 -12.77 14.29 -20.89
CA LEU A 113 -12.43 13.58 -22.13
C LEU A 113 -12.00 14.57 -23.20
N LEU A 114 -11.02 14.17 -24.01
CA LEU A 114 -10.71 14.84 -25.25
C LEU A 114 -11.59 14.24 -26.34
N GLU A 115 -12.40 15.09 -26.96
CA GLU A 115 -13.22 14.69 -28.11
C GLU A 115 -12.40 14.82 -29.38
N TYR A 116 -12.46 13.82 -30.27
CA TYR A 116 -11.82 13.87 -31.59
C TYR A 116 -12.82 13.72 -32.72
N ASP A 117 -12.44 14.13 -33.93
CA ASP A 117 -13.23 13.95 -35.15
C ASP A 117 -12.29 13.66 -36.32
N LEU A 118 -12.45 12.47 -36.91
CA LEU A 118 -11.64 11.96 -38.02
C LEU A 118 -12.13 12.44 -39.39
N LYS A 119 -13.21 13.22 -39.47
CA LYS A 119 -13.66 13.78 -40.75
C LYS A 119 -12.52 14.59 -41.40
N PRO A 120 -12.30 14.49 -42.73
CA PRO A 120 -11.17 15.14 -43.40
C PRO A 120 -11.04 16.65 -43.13
N ARG A 121 -12.18 17.35 -42.98
CA ARG A 121 -12.21 18.78 -42.66
C ARG A 121 -11.71 19.06 -41.24
N SER A 122 -12.03 18.19 -40.28
CA SER A 122 -11.64 18.30 -38.88
C SER A 122 -10.15 17.96 -38.71
N MET A 123 -9.66 16.94 -39.42
CA MET A 123 -8.25 16.55 -39.41
C MET A 123 -7.31 17.65 -39.91
N LYS A 124 -7.72 18.50 -40.87
CA LYS A 124 -6.92 19.65 -41.34
C LYS A 124 -6.55 20.67 -40.27
N THR A 125 -7.25 20.67 -39.13
CA THR A 125 -7.01 21.65 -38.06
C THR A 125 -5.97 21.16 -37.05
N ASP A 126 -5.61 19.87 -37.07
CA ASP A 126 -4.67 19.20 -36.15
C ASP A 126 -4.86 19.49 -34.66
N ARG A 127 -6.01 20.06 -34.25
CA ARG A 127 -6.24 20.62 -32.91
C ARG A 127 -6.21 19.56 -31.79
N TRP A 128 -6.37 18.29 -32.15
CA TRP A 128 -6.43 17.16 -31.22
C TRP A 128 -5.04 16.78 -30.70
N ILE A 129 -4.02 16.87 -31.55
CA ILE A 129 -2.63 16.55 -31.20
C ILE A 129 -2.11 17.47 -30.07
N PRO A 130 -2.16 18.82 -30.18
CA PRO A 130 -1.71 19.70 -29.11
C PRO A 130 -2.56 19.58 -27.85
N ALA A 131 -3.88 19.37 -27.99
CA ALA A 131 -4.75 19.16 -26.83
C ALA A 131 -4.41 17.86 -26.08
N LEU A 132 -4.12 16.77 -26.80
CA LEU A 132 -3.71 15.50 -26.20
C LEU A 132 -2.37 15.65 -25.50
N LYS A 133 -1.40 16.33 -26.13
CA LYS A 133 -0.10 16.63 -25.50
C LYS A 133 -0.26 17.38 -24.17
N GLU A 134 -1.11 18.39 -24.14
CA GLU A 134 -1.36 19.17 -22.93
C GLU A 134 -1.93 18.29 -21.80
N GLN A 135 -2.87 17.39 -22.11
CA GLN A 135 -3.42 16.47 -21.12
C GLN A 135 -2.36 15.47 -20.62
N VAL A 136 -1.56 14.90 -21.54
CA VAL A 136 -0.46 13.98 -21.19
C VAL A 136 0.56 14.66 -20.26
N GLN A 137 0.95 15.90 -20.56
CA GLN A 137 1.87 16.66 -19.70
C GLN A 137 1.28 16.93 -18.32
N LYS A 138 -0.03 17.22 -18.22
CA LYS A 138 -0.70 17.44 -16.94
C LYS A 138 -0.72 16.18 -16.09
N VAL A 139 -1.02 15.01 -16.66
CA VAL A 139 -1.07 13.76 -15.90
C VAL A 139 0.30 13.22 -15.53
N LEU A 140 1.36 13.63 -16.23
CA LEU A 140 2.75 13.28 -15.93
C LEU A 140 3.50 14.30 -15.05
N ALA A 141 2.85 15.41 -14.68
CA ALA A 141 3.46 16.42 -13.81
C ALA A 141 3.72 15.86 -12.40
N ALA A 142 4.83 16.25 -11.76
CA ALA A 142 5.26 15.70 -10.46
C ALA A 142 4.23 15.84 -9.32
N GLY A 143 3.26 16.75 -9.45
CA GLY A 143 2.18 16.96 -8.48
C GLY A 143 0.85 16.29 -8.84
N TYR A 144 0.75 15.61 -9.98
CA TYR A 144 -0.49 14.96 -10.39
C TYR A 144 -0.83 13.80 -9.45
N ARG A 145 -2.11 13.69 -9.10
CA ARG A 145 -2.65 12.59 -8.29
C ARG A 145 -3.85 12.01 -9.03
N ALA A 146 -3.73 10.76 -9.46
CA ALA A 146 -4.86 10.05 -10.03
C ALA A 146 -6.01 9.96 -8.99
N PRO A 147 -7.27 10.02 -9.43
CA PRO A 147 -8.42 9.80 -8.56
C PRO A 147 -8.31 8.44 -7.86
N LYS A 148 -8.57 8.42 -6.55
CA LYS A 148 -8.44 7.23 -5.73
C LYS A 148 -9.78 6.55 -5.55
N LEU A 149 -10.21 5.80 -6.57
CA LEU A 149 -11.53 5.15 -6.57
C LEU A 149 -11.70 4.09 -5.47
N LEU A 150 -10.61 3.45 -5.07
CA LEU A 150 -10.63 2.29 -4.17
C LEU A 150 -10.03 2.59 -2.79
N ARG A 151 -9.35 3.73 -2.61
CA ARG A 151 -8.64 3.99 -1.35
C ARG A 151 -9.65 4.20 -0.20
N GLY A 152 -9.48 3.42 0.87
CA GLY A 152 -10.40 3.38 2.02
C GLY A 152 -11.53 2.35 1.90
N ARG A 153 -11.67 1.67 0.75
CA ARG A 153 -12.55 0.51 0.58
C ARG A 153 -11.68 -0.73 0.42
N SER A 154 -11.62 -1.55 1.48
CA SER A 154 -11.05 -2.89 1.36
C SER A 154 -11.83 -3.67 0.31
N ILE A 155 -11.18 -4.03 -0.81
CA ILE A 155 -11.74 -4.95 -1.82
C ILE A 155 -11.48 -6.42 -1.43
N SER A 156 -11.06 -6.66 -0.18
CA SER A 156 -10.99 -8.00 0.36
C SER A 156 -12.37 -8.38 0.90
N HIS A 157 -13.10 -9.17 0.13
CA HIS A 157 -14.26 -9.93 0.61
C HIS A 157 -13.88 -11.28 1.27
N SER A 158 -12.59 -11.60 1.39
CA SER A 158 -12.14 -12.77 2.13
C SER A 158 -11.98 -12.47 3.61
N ASP A 159 -12.57 -13.31 4.46
CA ASP A 159 -12.32 -13.41 5.91
C ASP A 159 -10.86 -13.84 6.25
N GLY A 160 -9.93 -13.73 5.30
CA GLY A 160 -8.51 -14.02 5.45
C GLY A 160 -7.68 -12.91 4.81
N ILE A 161 -6.91 -12.20 5.63
CA ILE A 161 -5.89 -11.24 5.19
C ILE A 161 -4.71 -12.06 4.65
N HIS A 162 -4.56 -12.17 3.33
CA HIS A 162 -3.43 -12.88 2.70
C HIS A 162 -2.38 -11.95 2.05
N SER A 163 -2.63 -10.65 1.96
CA SER A 163 -1.62 -9.68 1.50
C SER A 163 -0.76 -9.23 2.67
N TYR A 164 0.57 -9.37 2.55
CA TYR A 164 1.49 -8.58 3.37
C TYR A 164 1.17 -7.10 3.14
N LEU A 165 0.70 -6.40 4.17
CA LEU A 165 0.51 -4.96 4.06
C LEU A 165 1.77 -4.28 4.57
N ILE A 166 2.37 -3.46 3.72
CA ILE A 166 3.49 -2.60 4.09
C ILE A 166 2.96 -1.17 4.03
N ASN A 167 2.79 -0.57 5.20
CA ASN A 167 2.55 0.85 5.33
C ASN A 167 3.89 1.57 5.28
N ALA A 168 3.99 2.62 4.44
CA ALA A 168 5.23 3.38 4.31
C ALA A 168 5.59 4.08 5.63
N ARG A 169 4.55 4.43 6.40
CA ARG A 169 4.66 4.98 7.76
C ARG A 169 3.63 4.34 8.68
N SER A 170 3.99 4.09 9.93
CA SER A 170 3.09 3.43 10.88
C SER A 170 1.87 4.28 11.25
N GLU A 171 1.92 5.61 11.11
CA GLU A 171 0.74 6.50 11.20
C GLU A 171 -0.32 6.23 10.11
N GLU A 172 0.07 5.66 8.96
CA GLU A 172 -0.87 5.26 7.89
C GLU A 172 -1.68 4.03 8.29
N PHE A 173 -1.21 3.28 9.29
CA PHE A 173 -2.00 2.27 9.97
C PHE A 173 -3.01 2.88 10.94
N GLY A 174 -2.97 4.20 11.18
CA GLY A 174 -3.87 4.99 12.03
C GLY A 174 -3.17 5.52 13.29
N GLU A 175 -3.59 6.69 13.76
CA GLU A 175 -3.19 7.25 15.06
C GLU A 175 -3.78 6.43 16.21
N ALA A 176 -3.18 5.27 16.53
CA ALA A 176 -3.32 4.59 17.82
C ALA A 176 -4.64 3.89 18.28
N PRO A 177 -5.67 3.55 17.47
CA PRO A 177 -6.63 2.51 17.88
C PRO A 177 -6.46 1.16 17.17
N ARG A 178 -5.81 1.11 16.00
CA ARG A 178 -5.72 -0.13 15.20
C ARG A 178 -4.78 -1.19 15.77
N TYR A 179 -3.79 -0.80 16.56
CA TYR A 179 -2.97 -1.76 17.32
C TYR A 179 -3.79 -2.50 18.38
N HIS A 180 -4.68 -1.76 19.06
CA HIS A 180 -5.55 -2.33 20.10
C HIS A 180 -6.59 -3.27 19.49
N GLU A 181 -7.16 -2.93 18.33
CA GLU A 181 -8.08 -3.83 17.59
C GLU A 181 -7.44 -5.18 17.25
N VAL A 182 -6.17 -5.18 16.81
CA VAL A 182 -5.44 -6.42 16.51
C VAL A 182 -5.30 -7.28 17.75
N VAL A 183 -4.91 -6.69 18.87
CA VAL A 183 -4.75 -7.40 20.15
C VAL A 183 -6.11 -7.87 20.69
N GLN A 184 -7.15 -7.06 20.56
CA GLN A 184 -8.51 -7.43 20.94
C GLN A 184 -9.02 -8.65 20.14
N ARG A 185 -8.52 -8.91 18.93
CA ARG A 185 -8.94 -10.08 18.13
C ARG A 185 -8.13 -11.36 18.42
N ALA A 186 -7.10 -11.29 19.27
CA ALA A 186 -6.30 -12.46 19.62
C ALA A 186 -7.14 -13.52 20.34
N GLY A 187 -7.01 -14.78 19.92
CA GLY A 187 -7.76 -15.92 20.47
C GLY A 187 -6.91 -16.76 21.43
N GLU A 188 -5.74 -17.22 20.96
CA GLU A 188 -4.92 -18.20 21.68
C GLU A 188 -3.74 -17.57 22.41
N TYR A 189 -3.07 -16.61 21.76
CA TYR A 189 -1.92 -15.91 22.33
C TYR A 189 -1.81 -14.47 21.82
N CYS A 190 -1.22 -13.62 22.65
CA CYS A 190 -0.86 -12.26 22.31
C CYS A 190 0.52 -11.93 22.89
N TYR A 191 1.50 -11.75 22.02
CA TYR A 191 2.86 -11.42 22.42
C TYR A 191 3.23 -10.01 21.98
N LEU A 192 3.75 -9.23 22.92
CA LEU A 192 4.15 -7.83 22.72
C LEU A 192 5.65 -7.71 23.01
N MET A 193 6.41 -7.12 22.08
CA MET A 193 7.83 -6.83 22.29
C MET A 193 8.21 -5.45 21.78
N GLY A 194 9.04 -4.72 22.51
CA GLY A 194 9.59 -3.46 22.04
C GLY A 194 10.34 -2.66 23.09
N ILE A 195 10.70 -1.41 22.76
CA ILE A 195 11.48 -0.53 23.65
C ILE A 195 10.64 -0.10 24.86
N SER A 196 9.70 0.83 24.68
CA SER A 196 8.87 1.34 25.78
C SER A 196 7.45 0.81 25.77
N LEU A 197 6.95 0.35 24.60
CA LEU A 197 5.58 -0.13 24.43
C LEU A 197 4.52 0.87 24.95
N LYS A 198 4.82 2.17 24.86
CA LYS A 198 4.04 3.27 25.47
C LYS A 198 2.56 3.32 25.09
N VAL A 199 2.25 2.84 23.89
CA VAL A 199 0.89 2.82 23.33
C VAL A 199 -0.08 1.98 24.19
N TRP A 200 0.45 1.11 25.05
CA TRP A 200 -0.33 0.24 25.93
C TRP A 200 -0.62 0.85 27.30
N GLY A 201 0.01 1.98 27.65
CA GLY A 201 -0.18 2.68 28.92
C GLY A 201 -1.26 3.75 28.91
N GLY A 202 -1.87 4.03 27.76
CA GLY A 202 -3.05 4.91 27.63
C GLY A 202 -4.36 4.14 27.85
N ASP A 203 -5.46 4.89 27.96
CA ASP A 203 -6.78 4.34 28.31
C ASP A 203 -7.23 3.17 27.42
N ASP A 204 -7.05 3.27 26.10
CA ASP A 204 -7.43 2.21 25.17
C ASP A 204 -6.56 0.95 25.30
N GLY A 205 -5.25 1.12 25.46
CA GLY A 205 -4.32 0.02 25.67
C GLY A 205 -4.61 -0.71 26.97
N HIS A 206 -4.85 0.06 28.05
CA HIS A 206 -5.23 -0.47 29.35
C HIS A 206 -6.52 -1.28 29.29
N ARG A 207 -7.56 -0.72 28.65
CA ARG A 207 -8.85 -1.39 28.44
C ARG A 207 -8.69 -2.71 27.71
N VAL A 208 -7.98 -2.73 26.58
CA VAL A 208 -7.83 -3.96 25.78
C VAL A 208 -7.05 -5.05 26.54
N LEU A 209 -5.99 -4.68 27.28
CA LEU A 209 -5.25 -5.65 28.10
C LEU A 209 -6.13 -6.22 29.22
N GLN A 210 -6.95 -5.39 29.89
CA GLN A 210 -7.90 -5.87 30.89
C GLN A 210 -8.96 -6.80 30.30
N GLU A 211 -9.50 -6.45 29.13
CA GLU A 211 -10.48 -7.27 28.41
C GLU A 211 -9.90 -8.65 28.07
N LEU A 212 -8.66 -8.71 27.56
CA LEU A 212 -8.01 -9.98 27.24
C LEU A 212 -7.81 -10.86 28.48
N VAL A 213 -7.31 -10.28 29.58
CA VAL A 213 -7.06 -11.02 30.82
C VAL A 213 -8.36 -11.58 31.42
N ARG A 214 -9.48 -10.87 31.27
CA ARG A 214 -10.80 -11.24 31.81
C ARG A 214 -11.60 -12.21 30.92
N ARG A 215 -11.06 -12.65 29.78
CA ARG A 215 -11.80 -13.53 28.86
C ARG A 215 -12.17 -14.88 29.49
N PRO A 216 -13.33 -15.46 29.13
CA PRO A 216 -13.67 -16.82 29.54
C PRO A 216 -12.64 -17.84 29.00
N GLU A 217 -12.36 -17.80 27.70
CA GLU A 217 -11.36 -18.66 27.07
C GLU A 217 -9.93 -18.28 27.53
N PRO A 218 -9.06 -19.26 27.76
CA PRO A 218 -7.67 -19.00 28.13
C PRO A 218 -6.89 -18.44 26.93
N ILE A 219 -6.29 -17.27 27.12
CA ILE A 219 -5.32 -16.65 26.21
C ILE A 219 -3.98 -16.49 26.93
N HIS A 220 -2.87 -16.80 26.24
CA HIS A 220 -1.52 -16.59 26.76
C HIS A 220 -0.99 -15.22 26.35
N ILE A 221 -0.72 -14.35 27.33
CA ILE A 221 -0.20 -13.01 27.08
C ILE A 221 1.25 -12.95 27.57
N LYS A 222 2.18 -12.60 26.68
CA LYS A 222 3.59 -12.39 27.03
C LYS A 222 4.03 -10.99 26.61
N VAL A 223 4.67 -10.27 27.53
CA VAL A 223 5.21 -8.94 27.24
C VAL A 223 6.70 -8.90 27.54
N LEU A 224 7.48 -8.61 26.51
CA LEU A 224 8.94 -8.48 26.56
C LEU A 224 9.34 -7.03 26.27
N ILE A 225 9.65 -6.27 27.32
CA ILE A 225 10.07 -4.86 27.19
C ILE A 225 11.59 -4.74 27.28
N MET A 226 12.21 -3.84 26.53
CA MET A 226 13.64 -3.57 26.65
C MET A 226 14.02 -3.11 28.07
N ASP A 227 15.16 -3.57 28.60
CA ASP A 227 15.71 -2.99 29.83
C ASP A 227 16.10 -1.53 29.59
N ALA A 228 15.76 -0.62 30.52
CA ALA A 228 16.11 0.80 30.38
C ALA A 228 17.63 1.02 30.38
N GLU A 229 18.39 0.14 31.03
CA GLU A 229 19.85 0.16 31.08
C GLU A 229 20.48 -0.77 30.03
N HIS A 230 19.70 -1.30 29.08
CA HIS A 230 20.24 -2.15 28.03
C HIS A 230 21.31 -1.41 27.21
N PRO A 231 22.53 -1.96 27.04
CA PRO A 231 23.64 -1.25 26.41
C PRO A 231 23.39 -0.91 24.93
N GLY A 232 22.50 -1.67 24.26
CA GLY A 232 22.07 -1.39 22.89
C GLY A 232 20.96 -0.33 22.75
N LEU A 233 20.31 0.12 23.82
CA LEU A 233 19.23 1.12 23.72
C LEU A 233 19.69 2.43 23.04
N PRO A 234 20.87 3.01 23.39
CA PRO A 234 21.33 4.24 22.76
C PRO A 234 21.61 4.11 21.25
N THR A 235 21.88 2.91 20.74
CA THR A 235 22.20 2.70 19.31
C THR A 235 20.96 2.69 18.43
N MET A 236 19.78 2.52 19.03
CA MET A 236 18.50 2.45 18.33
C MET A 236 17.77 3.80 18.27
N ILE A 237 18.29 4.81 18.97
CA ILE A 237 17.66 6.12 19.11
C ILE A 237 18.39 7.12 18.23
N ASN A 238 17.63 7.92 17.48
CA ASN A 238 18.21 8.95 16.64
C ASN A 238 18.53 10.20 17.47
N SER A 239 19.70 10.19 18.11
CA SER A 239 20.22 11.26 18.97
C SER A 239 20.46 12.60 18.25
N ARG A 240 20.33 12.65 16.92
CA ARG A 240 20.42 13.90 16.14
C ARG A 240 19.13 14.72 16.18
N LEU A 241 18.06 14.18 16.76
CA LEU A 241 16.76 14.83 16.80
C LEU A 241 16.50 15.43 18.18
N PRO A 242 16.14 16.73 18.26
CA PRO A 242 15.87 17.39 19.54
C PRO A 242 14.75 16.76 20.36
N ALA A 243 13.85 16.01 19.72
CA ALA A 243 12.67 15.39 20.33
C ALA A 243 12.93 14.00 20.95
N GLN A 244 14.13 13.42 20.78
CA GLN A 244 14.46 12.08 21.27
C GLN A 244 15.54 12.16 22.36
N ASP A 245 15.10 12.46 23.58
CA ASP A 245 15.93 12.40 24.79
C ASP A 245 16.03 10.94 25.28
N ILE A 246 17.26 10.41 25.31
CA ILE A 246 17.55 9.04 25.79
C ILE A 246 17.08 8.84 27.23
N ASP A 247 17.24 9.85 28.08
CA ASP A 247 16.86 9.73 29.50
C ASP A 247 15.35 9.73 29.67
N ALA A 248 14.63 10.49 28.83
CA ALA A 248 13.17 10.41 28.76
C ALA A 248 12.70 9.02 28.30
N ILE A 249 13.37 8.41 27.30
CA ILE A 249 13.04 7.07 26.84
C ILE A 249 13.32 6.03 27.93
N ARG A 250 14.46 6.13 28.64
CA ARG A 250 14.80 5.26 29.78
C ARG A 250 13.76 5.33 30.88
N LEU A 251 13.40 6.55 31.30
CA LEU A 251 12.38 6.78 32.33
C LEU A 251 11.04 6.17 31.92
N GLN A 252 10.67 6.38 30.66
CA GLN A 252 9.43 5.87 30.09
C GLN A 252 9.41 4.34 30.00
N THR A 253 10.49 3.72 29.54
CA THR A 253 10.67 2.27 29.49
C THR A 253 10.62 1.67 30.89
N ALA A 254 11.30 2.26 31.88
CA ALA A 254 11.24 1.82 33.28
C ALA A 254 9.82 1.97 33.89
N ARG A 255 9.08 3.02 33.53
CA ARG A 255 7.67 3.19 33.93
C ARG A 255 6.79 2.09 33.33
N MET A 256 6.96 1.80 32.04
CA MET A 256 6.17 0.77 31.36
C MET A 256 6.51 -0.65 31.83
N ALA A 257 7.76 -0.91 32.19
CA ALA A 257 8.15 -2.17 32.84
C ALA A 257 7.39 -2.39 34.16
N ARG A 258 7.31 -1.36 35.02
CA ARG A 258 6.50 -1.43 36.26
C ARG A 258 5.01 -1.62 35.97
N TYR A 259 4.49 -0.95 34.94
CA TYR A 259 3.09 -1.10 34.52
C TYR A 259 2.75 -2.54 34.13
N PHE A 260 3.57 -3.18 33.30
CA PHE A 260 3.33 -4.58 32.90
C PHE A 260 3.62 -5.59 34.00
N ALA A 261 4.58 -5.32 34.89
CA ALA A 261 4.81 -6.14 36.07
C ALA A 261 3.56 -6.23 36.96
N GLY A 262 2.83 -5.11 37.16
CA GLY A 262 1.57 -5.11 37.89
C GLY A 262 0.52 -6.05 37.30
N TYR A 263 0.38 -6.09 35.97
CA TYR A 263 -0.51 -7.05 35.30
C TYR A 263 -0.13 -8.51 35.51
N ALA A 264 1.18 -8.80 35.54
CA ALA A 264 1.68 -10.15 35.77
C ALA A 264 1.46 -10.63 37.21
N GLU A 265 1.45 -9.70 38.18
CA GLU A 265 1.08 -9.99 39.57
C GLU A 265 -0.42 -10.29 39.72
N GLU A 266 -1.27 -9.62 38.96
CA GLU A 266 -2.73 -9.76 39.01
C GLU A 266 -3.26 -11.01 38.29
N SER A 267 -2.54 -11.53 37.29
CA SER A 267 -3.03 -12.62 36.45
C SER A 267 -1.95 -13.59 36.00
N LYS A 268 -2.17 -14.88 36.30
CA LYS A 268 -1.32 -15.98 35.79
C LYS A 268 -1.39 -16.17 34.27
N ARG A 269 -2.32 -15.50 33.58
CA ARG A 269 -2.44 -15.51 32.11
C ARG A 269 -1.52 -14.48 31.44
N PHE A 270 -0.96 -13.57 32.24
CA PHE A 270 -0.12 -12.48 31.80
C PHE A 270 1.29 -12.70 32.34
N GLU A 271 2.25 -12.90 31.44
CA GLU A 271 3.65 -13.01 31.79
C GLU A 271 4.41 -11.79 31.30
N PHE A 272 5.35 -11.33 32.11
CA PHE A 272 6.16 -10.16 31.84
C PHE A 272 7.65 -10.47 32.04
N ARG A 273 8.50 -10.02 31.11
CA ARG A 273 9.95 -10.08 31.22
C ARG A 273 10.58 -8.80 30.69
N THR A 274 11.80 -8.55 31.17
CA THR A 274 12.65 -7.47 30.66
C THR A 274 13.74 -8.07 29.77
N LEU A 275 13.94 -7.51 28.58
CA LEU A 275 14.97 -7.89 27.61
C LEU A 275 16.29 -7.23 28.01
N ARG A 276 17.14 -8.01 28.68
CA ARG A 276 18.51 -7.71 29.10
C ARG A 276 19.55 -8.29 28.14
N GLU A 277 19.19 -9.39 27.47
CA GLU A 277 20.01 -10.08 26.47
C GLU A 277 19.31 -10.11 25.11
N GLY A 278 20.07 -9.86 24.04
CA GLY A 278 19.58 -9.67 22.67
C GLY A 278 19.34 -8.20 22.31
N LEU A 279 19.05 -7.90 21.04
CA LEU A 279 18.74 -6.52 20.62
C LEU A 279 17.64 -6.53 19.54
N PRO A 280 16.37 -6.27 19.90
CA PRO A 280 15.29 -6.27 18.93
C PRO A 280 15.40 -5.02 18.05
N HIS A 281 15.46 -5.19 16.73
CA HIS A 281 15.50 -4.08 15.77
C HIS A 281 14.10 -3.66 15.27
N PHE A 282 13.03 -4.14 15.94
CA PHE A 282 11.64 -3.80 15.66
C PHE A 282 10.76 -3.88 16.91
N GLN A 283 9.62 -3.20 16.88
CA GLN A 283 8.50 -3.47 17.78
C GLN A 283 7.62 -4.57 17.16
N LEU A 284 7.22 -5.56 17.97
CA LEU A 284 6.43 -6.69 17.54
C LEU A 284 5.13 -6.79 18.32
N ILE A 285 4.04 -7.04 17.60
CA ILE A 285 2.79 -7.56 18.15
C ILE A 285 2.51 -8.83 17.35
N VAL A 286 2.52 -10.00 17.98
CA VAL A 286 2.23 -11.26 17.29
C VAL A 286 1.14 -12.04 18.02
N THR A 287 0.14 -12.48 17.25
CA THR A 287 -1.06 -13.18 17.71
C THR A 287 -1.32 -14.39 16.82
N ASP A 288 -2.28 -15.24 17.20
CA ASP A 288 -2.80 -16.34 16.38
C ASP A 288 -3.48 -15.87 15.08
N ARG A 289 -3.72 -14.56 14.93
CA ARG A 289 -4.44 -13.98 13.77
C ARG A 289 -3.54 -13.17 12.83
N THR A 290 -2.51 -12.51 13.36
CA THR A 290 -1.62 -11.64 12.57
C THR A 290 -0.35 -11.32 13.36
N ALA A 291 0.71 -10.91 12.65
CA ALA A 291 1.83 -10.17 13.25
C ALA A 291 1.86 -8.74 12.71
N LEU A 292 2.20 -7.78 13.56
CA LEU A 292 2.55 -6.42 13.22
C LEU A 292 4.01 -6.18 13.59
N VAL A 293 4.82 -5.75 12.63
CA VAL A 293 6.25 -5.54 12.78
C VAL A 293 6.56 -4.10 12.40
N LEU A 294 6.90 -3.28 13.39
CA LEU A 294 7.32 -1.90 13.19
C LEU A 294 8.84 -1.84 13.27
N GLN A 295 9.50 -1.59 12.15
CA GLN A 295 10.96 -1.57 12.10
C GLN A 295 11.51 -0.33 12.81
N TYR A 296 12.50 -0.49 13.68
CA TYR A 296 13.18 0.67 14.25
C TYR A 296 14.15 1.23 13.21
N MET A 297 13.75 2.33 12.59
CA MET A 297 14.57 3.10 11.66
C MET A 297 15.07 4.37 12.37
N LEU A 298 16.15 4.97 11.87
CA LEU A 298 16.60 6.32 12.27
C LEU A 298 15.65 7.44 11.76
N SER A 299 14.33 7.20 11.81
CA SER A 299 13.29 8.15 11.41
C SER A 299 13.11 9.27 12.44
N ARG A 300 12.35 10.32 12.12
CA ARG A 300 12.15 11.44 13.05
C ARG A 300 11.31 11.05 14.27
N GLY A 301 10.43 10.07 14.07
CA GLY A 301 9.71 9.39 15.15
C GLY A 301 9.27 7.99 14.75
N THR A 302 8.79 7.22 15.72
CA THR A 302 8.28 5.85 15.54
C THR A 302 7.07 5.80 14.59
N HIS A 303 6.27 6.87 14.55
CA HIS A 303 5.11 7.00 13.67
C HIS A 303 5.49 7.06 12.17
N GLU A 304 6.72 7.49 11.87
CA GLU A 304 7.27 7.53 10.51
C GLU A 304 7.95 6.21 10.09
N SER A 305 8.14 5.27 11.01
CA SER A 305 8.77 3.99 10.70
C SER A 305 7.81 3.09 9.91
N PRO A 306 8.31 2.25 8.99
CA PRO A 306 7.46 1.35 8.21
C PRO A 306 6.83 0.29 9.12
N LEU A 307 5.58 -0.03 8.85
CA LEU A 307 4.83 -1.08 9.54
C LEU A 307 4.50 -2.19 8.55
N GLN A 308 4.82 -3.43 8.94
CA GLN A 308 4.49 -4.62 8.19
C GLN A 308 3.38 -5.37 8.93
N GLN A 309 2.30 -5.73 8.23
CA GLN A 309 1.29 -6.66 8.70
C GLN A 309 1.44 -7.99 7.98
N LEU A 310 1.61 -9.06 8.76
CA LEU A 310 1.90 -10.40 8.26
C LEU A 310 0.74 -11.34 8.60
N PRO A 311 0.22 -12.11 7.64
CA PRO A 311 -0.82 -13.11 7.89
C PRO A 311 -0.37 -14.18 8.89
N ALA A 312 -1.27 -14.63 9.76
CA ALA A 312 -1.00 -15.78 10.63
C ALA A 312 -0.60 -17.03 9.81
N GLY A 313 0.39 -17.76 10.32
CA GLY A 313 0.90 -18.98 9.68
C GLY A 313 1.81 -18.75 8.48
N SER A 314 1.91 -17.52 7.96
CA SER A 314 2.89 -17.17 6.92
C SER A 314 4.32 -17.45 7.40
N PRO A 315 5.28 -17.71 6.48
CA PRO A 315 6.68 -17.93 6.86
C PRO A 315 7.26 -16.81 7.74
N LEU A 316 6.96 -15.55 7.42
CA LEU A 316 7.44 -14.42 8.23
C LEU A 316 6.72 -14.33 9.58
N HIS A 317 5.41 -14.56 9.65
CA HIS A 317 4.70 -14.63 10.95
C HIS A 317 5.33 -15.68 11.87
N ARG A 318 5.62 -16.88 11.35
CA ARG A 318 6.30 -17.94 12.10
C ARG A 318 7.70 -17.52 12.54
N ALA A 319 8.49 -16.94 11.64
CA ALA A 319 9.84 -16.46 11.96
C ALA A 319 9.84 -15.39 13.07
N PHE A 320 8.94 -14.40 13.02
CA PHE A 320 8.85 -13.38 14.07
C PHE A 320 8.33 -13.94 15.40
N LYS A 321 7.45 -14.94 15.37
CA LYS A 321 7.03 -15.65 16.59
C LYS A 321 8.19 -16.45 17.19
N GLU A 322 8.98 -17.13 16.36
CA GLU A 322 10.18 -17.86 16.79
C GLU A 322 11.24 -16.93 17.38
N GLU A 323 11.48 -15.77 16.75
CA GLU A 323 12.37 -14.72 17.27
C GLU A 323 11.92 -14.24 18.65
N PHE A 324 10.62 -13.95 18.82
CA PHE A 324 10.06 -13.58 20.12
C PHE A 324 10.30 -14.67 21.16
N GLU A 325 9.97 -15.92 20.88
CA GLU A 325 10.12 -17.03 21.85
C GLU A 325 11.59 -17.30 22.19
N THR A 326 12.51 -17.09 21.23
CA THR A 326 13.96 -17.20 21.44
C THR A 326 14.46 -16.12 22.41
N LEU A 327 14.11 -14.86 22.15
CA LEU A 327 14.44 -13.75 23.06
C LEU A 327 13.75 -13.89 24.42
N TRP A 328 12.52 -14.40 24.43
CA TRP A 328 11.78 -14.68 25.66
C TRP A 328 12.53 -15.70 26.52
N ALA A 329 12.93 -16.84 25.95
CA ALA A 329 13.67 -17.89 26.64
C ALA A 329 15.02 -17.39 27.18
N LEU A 330 15.74 -16.60 26.38
CA LEU A 330 17.03 -16.02 26.76
C LEU A 330 16.94 -15.13 28.01
N ASN A 331 15.81 -14.46 28.21
CA ASN A 331 15.58 -13.53 29.32
C ASN A 331 14.76 -14.16 30.47
N GLY A 332 14.77 -15.49 30.59
CA GLY A 332 13.94 -16.26 31.52
C GLY A 332 14.62 -16.83 32.76
N ALA A 333 15.90 -16.51 32.99
CA ALA A 333 16.69 -17.01 34.12
C ALA A 333 16.56 -16.13 35.36
#